data_AF-A0A327SZV5-F1
#
_entry.id   AF-A0A327SZV5-F1
#
_cell.length_a   1.000
_cell.length_b   1.000
_cell.length_c   1.000
_cell.angle_alpha   90.00
_cell.angle_beta   90.00
_cell.angle_gamma   90.00
#
_symmetry.space_group_name_H-M   'P 1'
#
loop_
_entity.id
_entity.type
_entity.pdbx_description
1 polymer ?
#
loop_
_entity_poly.entity_id
_entity_poly.type
_entity_poly.pdbx_seq_one_letter_code
_entity_poly.pdbx_strand_id
1 'polypeptide(L)'
;MKISPFFCGVLALCLFAACKKDNNALPSELKPDPLLALGDSCFYQIDGKSYSFNRPAGLQMRSAQTNVKLDSIVNGARYYSGDKDSVLFSRSYNFNDKESMAGINISFAKKYNKKEMDESLMYMFIPKNRLDLFLPGNYKYASDYEREHTQNGIAISLYTNESFSSHSEVSMERPTVITSESQQKSKFEIISCVKLTNGSYLLEAKFNTVVFDREEKVKKDVEKGYLRLILY
;
A
#
# COMPACT_ATOMS: atom_id res chain seq x y z
N MET A 1 -22.34 -9.23 78.51
CA MET A 1 -22.97 -8.43 77.45
C MET A 1 -24.48 -8.56 77.56
N LYS A 2 -25.17 -7.48 77.92
CA LYS A 2 -26.63 -7.36 77.89
C LYS A 2 -26.93 -6.10 77.07
N ILE A 3 -27.72 -6.23 76.01
CA ILE A 3 -28.35 -5.10 75.32
C ILE A 3 -29.82 -5.47 75.20
N SER A 4 -30.67 -4.66 75.83
CA SER A 4 -32.13 -4.76 75.75
C SER A 4 -32.67 -3.95 74.56
N PRO A 5 -33.87 -4.26 74.07
CA PRO A 5 -34.44 -3.70 72.85
C PRO A 5 -35.30 -2.47 73.16
N PHE A 6 -35.01 -1.32 72.58
CA PHE A 6 -35.94 -0.19 72.58
C PHE A 6 -35.55 0.77 71.46
N PHE A 7 -36.27 0.71 70.34
CA PHE A 7 -36.93 1.86 69.69
C PHE A 7 -37.42 1.45 68.30
N CYS A 8 -38.67 1.00 68.29
CA CYS A 8 -39.49 0.93 67.10
C CYS A 8 -39.93 2.35 66.72
N GLY A 9 -39.78 2.71 65.45
CA GLY A 9 -40.67 3.64 64.75
C GLY A 9 -40.38 5.14 64.93
N VAL A 10 -39.67 5.73 63.97
CA VAL A 10 -40.16 6.83 63.13
C VAL A 10 -39.27 6.86 61.87
N LEU A 11 -39.83 6.58 60.69
CA LEU A 11 -39.56 7.28 59.41
C LEU A 11 -40.13 6.51 58.19
N ALA A 12 -41.37 6.04 58.30
CA ALA A 12 -42.19 5.80 57.11
C ALA A 12 -42.88 7.13 56.74
N LEU A 13 -42.13 8.10 56.21
CA LEU A 13 -42.64 9.36 55.64
C LEU A 13 -41.49 10.19 55.02
N CYS A 14 -40.92 9.69 53.93
CA CYS A 14 -40.21 10.50 52.93
C CYS A 14 -40.58 9.97 51.54
N LEU A 15 -41.89 10.02 51.28
CA LEU A 15 -42.43 9.91 49.94
C LEU A 15 -42.09 11.19 49.16
N PHE A 16 -41.55 11.00 47.97
CA PHE A 16 -41.60 11.91 46.83
C PHE A 16 -41.03 13.32 47.00
N ALA A 17 -39.71 13.45 46.86
CA ALA A 17 -39.12 14.70 46.39
C ALA A 17 -38.00 14.42 45.37
N ALA A 18 -38.19 14.99 44.18
CA ALA A 18 -37.19 15.23 43.14
C ALA A 18 -36.72 14.04 42.28
N CYS A 19 -37.57 13.68 41.31
CA CYS A 19 -37.08 13.42 39.96
C CYS A 19 -36.26 14.64 39.47
N LYS A 20 -34.94 14.54 39.46
CA LYS A 20 -34.16 15.07 38.34
C LYS A 20 -33.66 13.88 37.56
N LYS A 21 -34.43 13.54 36.53
CA LYS A 21 -33.97 12.67 35.45
C LYS A 21 -32.96 13.49 34.68
N ASP A 22 -31.70 13.45 35.11
CA ASP A 22 -30.59 13.88 34.27
C ASP A 22 -30.60 12.96 33.06
N ASN A 23 -31.29 13.41 32.01
CA ASN A 23 -31.07 12.92 30.67
C ASN A 23 -29.68 13.39 30.26
N ASN A 24 -28.64 12.80 30.85
CA ASN A 24 -27.39 12.65 30.14
C ASN A 24 -27.76 11.85 28.91
N ALA A 25 -27.91 12.55 27.79
CA ALA A 25 -27.92 11.91 26.49
C ALA A 25 -26.70 10.99 26.49
N LEU A 26 -26.96 9.68 26.48
CA LEU A 26 -25.92 8.69 26.24
C LEU A 26 -25.08 9.21 25.07
N PRO A 27 -23.74 9.22 25.17
CA PRO A 27 -22.90 9.67 24.07
C PRO A 27 -23.41 8.94 22.84
N SER A 28 -23.88 9.71 21.85
CA SER A 28 -24.42 9.19 20.60
C SER A 28 -23.50 8.05 20.18
N GLU A 29 -24.02 6.81 20.14
CA GLU A 29 -23.26 5.67 19.65
C GLU A 29 -22.67 6.12 18.32
N LEU A 30 -21.34 6.24 18.29
CA LEU A 30 -20.63 6.68 17.12
C LEU A 30 -20.86 5.56 16.12
N LYS A 31 -21.82 5.74 15.21
CA LYS A 31 -22.11 4.72 14.19
C LYS A 31 -20.79 4.43 13.49
N PRO A 32 -20.34 3.16 13.46
CA PRO A 32 -19.09 2.83 12.81
C PRO A 32 -19.15 3.32 11.37
N ASP A 33 -18.12 4.04 10.95
CA ASP A 33 -17.98 4.51 9.58
C ASP A 33 -18.09 3.30 8.63
N PRO A 34 -19.11 3.24 7.75
CA PRO A 34 -19.32 2.09 6.89
C PRO A 34 -18.11 1.76 6.01
N LEU A 35 -17.25 2.75 5.74
CA LEU A 35 -16.02 2.56 4.98
C LEU A 35 -14.94 1.84 5.78
N LEU A 36 -14.97 1.92 7.13
CA LEU A 36 -14.06 1.13 7.98
C LEU A 36 -14.35 -0.37 7.95
N ALA A 37 -15.57 -0.77 7.54
CA ALA A 37 -15.89 -2.17 7.31
C ALA A 37 -15.29 -2.71 6.00
N LEU A 38 -14.82 -1.85 5.11
CA LEU A 38 -14.16 -2.25 3.88
C LEU A 38 -12.71 -2.66 4.20
N GLY A 39 -12.41 -3.95 4.05
CA GLY A 39 -11.05 -4.47 4.16
C GLY A 39 -10.24 -4.25 2.89
N ASP A 40 -8.93 -4.45 2.97
CA ASP A 40 -8.05 -4.47 1.81
C ASP A 40 -8.49 -5.52 0.79
N SER A 41 -8.32 -5.24 -0.50
CA SER A 41 -8.61 -6.23 -1.53
C SER A 41 -7.84 -5.96 -2.81
N CYS A 42 -7.53 -7.01 -3.55
CA CYS A 42 -6.96 -6.90 -4.88
C CYS A 42 -7.62 -7.92 -5.81
N PHE A 43 -7.89 -7.52 -7.03
CA PHE A 43 -8.45 -8.38 -8.07
C PHE A 43 -7.77 -8.09 -9.41
N TYR A 44 -7.55 -9.12 -10.23
CA TYR A 44 -7.10 -8.96 -11.61
C TYR A 44 -7.42 -10.21 -12.45
N GLN A 45 -7.28 -10.10 -13.77
CA GLN A 45 -7.40 -11.20 -14.72
C GLN A 45 -6.15 -11.35 -15.60
N ILE A 46 -5.75 -12.59 -15.89
CA ILE A 46 -4.73 -12.94 -16.88
C ILE A 46 -5.26 -14.13 -17.68
N ASP A 47 -5.23 -14.04 -19.01
CA ASP A 47 -5.74 -15.08 -19.93
C ASP A 47 -7.17 -15.55 -19.57
N GLY A 48 -8.03 -14.61 -19.14
CA GLY A 48 -9.41 -14.89 -18.70
C GLY A 48 -9.53 -15.53 -17.31
N LYS A 49 -8.44 -15.96 -16.66
CA LYS A 49 -8.45 -16.48 -15.29
C LYS A 49 -8.44 -15.33 -14.29
N SER A 50 -9.32 -15.42 -13.29
CA SER A 50 -9.48 -14.40 -12.25
C SER A 50 -8.68 -14.75 -10.99
N TYR A 51 -8.09 -13.73 -10.38
CA TYR A 51 -7.38 -13.80 -9.11
C TYR A 51 -7.96 -12.75 -8.17
N SER A 52 -8.26 -13.13 -6.93
CA SER A 52 -8.89 -12.26 -5.93
C SER A 52 -8.29 -12.50 -4.56
N PHE A 53 -8.03 -11.41 -3.84
CA PHE A 53 -7.41 -11.39 -2.53
C PHE A 53 -8.18 -10.42 -1.64
N ASN A 54 -8.40 -10.78 -0.37
CA ASN A 54 -9.16 -10.00 0.60
C ASN A 54 -8.34 -9.52 1.81
N ARG A 55 -7.01 -9.68 1.75
CA ARG A 55 -6.05 -9.14 2.71
C ARG A 55 -4.64 -9.13 2.12
N PRO A 56 -3.81 -8.11 2.41
CA PRO A 56 -2.40 -8.16 2.09
C PRO A 56 -1.71 -9.18 2.99
N ALA A 57 -0.72 -9.86 2.44
CA ALA A 57 0.20 -10.70 3.21
C ALA A 57 1.34 -9.87 3.83
N GLY A 58 1.60 -8.66 3.33
CA GLY A 58 2.62 -7.80 3.89
C GLY A 58 2.75 -6.43 3.23
N LEU A 59 3.40 -5.53 3.97
CA LEU A 59 3.79 -4.20 3.55
C LEU A 59 5.32 -4.15 3.48
N GLN A 60 5.86 -3.60 2.40
CA GLN A 60 7.29 -3.38 2.25
C GLN A 60 7.56 -1.90 1.96
N MET A 61 8.68 -1.41 2.47
CA MET A 61 9.20 -0.08 2.15
C MET A 61 10.63 -0.26 1.65
N ARG A 62 10.99 0.47 0.59
CA ARG A 62 12.33 0.43 0.01
C ARG A 62 12.79 1.84 -0.29
N SER A 63 14.08 2.06 -0.10
CA SER A 63 14.80 3.24 -0.59
C SER A 63 15.92 2.76 -1.50
N ALA A 64 16.08 3.38 -2.67
CA ALA A 64 17.15 3.08 -3.60
C ALA A 64 17.78 4.36 -4.17
N GLN A 65 19.05 4.26 -4.57
CA GLN A 65 19.69 5.33 -5.33
C GLN A 65 18.98 5.51 -6.67
N THR A 66 18.85 6.75 -7.13
CA THR A 66 18.13 7.08 -8.38
C THR A 66 19.08 7.24 -9.56
N ASN A 67 18.55 7.06 -10.78
CA ASN A 67 19.29 7.25 -12.03
C ASN A 67 20.61 6.44 -12.06
N VAL A 68 20.54 5.21 -11.57
CA VAL A 68 21.70 4.32 -11.46
C VAL A 68 22.20 3.96 -12.86
N LYS A 69 23.51 3.98 -13.03
CA LYS A 69 24.21 3.59 -14.26
C LYS A 69 25.35 2.65 -13.93
N LEU A 70 25.54 1.63 -14.76
CA LEU A 70 26.71 0.76 -14.71
C LEU A 70 27.86 1.49 -15.44
N ASP A 71 28.84 1.97 -14.68
CA ASP A 71 29.94 2.77 -15.23
C ASP A 71 31.04 1.89 -15.83
N SER A 72 31.40 0.81 -15.13
CA SER A 72 32.45 -0.10 -15.57
C SER A 72 32.36 -1.46 -14.88
N ILE A 73 33.01 -2.44 -15.51
CA ILE A 73 33.26 -3.77 -14.95
C ILE A 73 34.78 -3.98 -14.94
N VAL A 74 35.38 -4.10 -13.76
CA VAL A 74 36.82 -4.34 -13.61
C VAL A 74 37.03 -5.61 -12.80
N ASN A 75 37.66 -6.62 -13.40
CA ASN A 75 37.89 -7.94 -12.78
C ASN A 75 36.60 -8.60 -12.22
N GLY A 76 35.47 -8.42 -12.91
CA GLY A 76 34.15 -8.92 -12.49
C GLY A 76 33.45 -8.08 -11.41
N ALA A 77 34.11 -7.07 -10.84
CA ALA A 77 33.49 -6.11 -9.94
C ALA A 77 32.75 -5.02 -10.76
N ARG A 78 31.52 -4.70 -10.33
CA ARG A 78 30.66 -3.71 -10.97
C ARG A 78 30.72 -2.39 -10.23
N TYR A 79 30.89 -1.30 -10.96
CA TYR A 79 30.92 0.06 -10.42
C TYR A 79 29.73 0.83 -10.95
N TYR A 80 29.04 1.51 -10.05
CA TYR A 80 27.81 2.23 -10.35
C TYR A 80 27.90 3.69 -9.94
N SER A 81 27.33 4.54 -10.77
CA SER A 81 27.02 5.93 -10.44
C SER A 81 25.51 6.11 -10.35
N GLY A 82 25.08 7.21 -9.75
CA GLY A 82 23.68 7.61 -9.65
C GLY A 82 23.59 8.95 -8.95
N ASP A 83 22.37 9.49 -8.86
CA ASP A 83 22.18 10.79 -8.25
C ASP A 83 22.42 10.72 -6.74
N LYS A 84 23.20 11.67 -6.22
CA LYS A 84 23.58 11.70 -4.80
C LYS A 84 22.54 12.34 -3.91
N ASP A 85 21.72 13.24 -4.48
CA ASP A 85 20.78 14.07 -3.73
C ASP A 85 19.33 13.60 -3.84
N SER A 86 19.08 12.50 -4.56
CA SER A 86 17.76 11.92 -4.73
C SER A 86 17.70 10.43 -4.46
N VAL A 87 16.56 10.02 -3.90
CA VAL A 87 16.27 8.64 -3.50
C VAL A 87 14.93 8.24 -4.09
N LEU A 88 14.87 7.04 -4.67
CA LEU A 88 13.63 6.39 -5.04
C LEU A 88 13.09 5.78 -3.76
N PHE A 89 11.96 6.26 -3.28
CA PHE A 89 11.24 5.61 -2.21
C PHE A 89 10.04 4.87 -2.79
N SER A 90 9.80 3.66 -2.32
CA SER A 90 8.61 2.90 -2.65
C SER A 90 7.94 2.29 -1.45
N ARG A 91 6.60 2.18 -1.55
CA ARG A 91 5.75 1.46 -0.62
C ARG A 91 5.01 0.38 -1.40
N SER A 92 5.16 -0.87 -1.00
CA SER A 92 4.68 -2.02 -1.76
C SER A 92 3.73 -2.87 -0.94
N TYR A 93 2.63 -3.30 -1.58
CA TYR A 93 1.60 -4.12 -0.96
C TYR A 93 1.59 -5.50 -1.63
N ASN A 94 1.87 -6.53 -0.83
CA ASN A 94 1.85 -7.90 -1.28
C ASN A 94 0.49 -8.53 -0.94
N PHE A 95 -0.18 -9.11 -1.93
CA PHE A 95 -1.33 -9.98 -1.75
C PHE A 95 -0.92 -11.37 -2.23
N ASN A 96 -1.08 -12.38 -1.39
CA ASN A 96 -0.86 -13.76 -1.80
C ASN A 96 -1.92 -14.68 -1.23
N ASP A 97 -2.11 -15.77 -1.93
CA ASP A 97 -2.87 -16.92 -1.49
C ASP A 97 -1.97 -18.14 -1.54
N LYS A 98 -1.77 -18.76 -0.37
CA LYS A 98 -0.92 -19.94 -0.23
C LYS A 98 -1.50 -21.16 -0.94
N GLU A 99 -2.83 -21.24 -1.07
CA GLU A 99 -3.49 -22.39 -1.68
C GLU A 99 -3.34 -22.37 -3.21
N SER A 100 -3.60 -21.23 -3.84
CA SER A 100 -3.44 -21.08 -5.29
C SER A 100 -1.99 -20.80 -5.75
N MET A 101 -1.05 -20.64 -4.81
CA MET A 101 0.32 -20.17 -5.05
C MET A 101 0.37 -18.90 -5.91
N ALA A 102 -0.70 -18.10 -5.83
CA ALA A 102 -0.87 -16.91 -6.63
C ALA A 102 -0.69 -15.65 -5.79
N GLY A 103 -0.28 -14.57 -6.43
CA GLY A 103 -0.33 -13.26 -5.85
C GLY A 103 0.33 -12.18 -6.67
N ILE A 104 0.30 -11.00 -6.07
CA ILE A 104 0.64 -9.75 -6.68
C ILE A 104 1.31 -8.86 -5.65
N ASN A 105 2.42 -8.24 -6.06
CA ASN A 105 3.04 -7.12 -5.38
C ASN A 105 2.81 -5.86 -6.21
N ILE A 106 2.23 -4.83 -5.60
CA ILE A 106 2.03 -3.51 -6.24
C ILE A 106 2.89 -2.51 -5.48
N SER A 107 3.87 -1.94 -6.17
CA SER A 107 4.81 -0.95 -5.65
C SER A 107 4.47 0.44 -6.16
N PHE A 108 4.25 1.38 -5.23
CA PHE A 108 4.11 2.81 -5.51
C PHE A 108 5.47 3.47 -5.31
N ALA A 109 6.08 3.96 -6.38
CA ALA A 109 7.46 4.45 -6.37
C ALA A 109 7.55 5.91 -6.80
N LYS A 110 8.31 6.71 -6.06
CA LYS A 110 8.56 8.12 -6.38
C LYS A 110 9.96 8.53 -5.93
N LYS A 111 10.59 9.36 -6.75
CA LYS A 111 11.85 10.02 -6.45
C LYS A 111 11.61 11.24 -5.59
N TYR A 112 12.41 11.38 -4.55
CA TYR A 112 12.42 12.52 -3.64
C TYR A 112 13.81 13.12 -3.58
N ASN A 113 13.89 14.42 -3.31
CA ASN A 113 15.16 14.98 -2.86
C ASN A 113 15.40 14.56 -1.41
N LYS A 114 16.65 14.23 -1.04
CA LYS A 114 17.00 13.82 0.33
C LYS A 114 16.58 14.85 1.39
N LYS A 115 16.52 16.15 1.07
CA LYS A 115 16.05 17.21 1.98
C LYS A 115 14.57 17.07 2.37
N GLU A 116 13.78 16.38 1.55
CA GLU A 116 12.35 16.12 1.74
C GLU A 116 12.08 14.82 2.50
N MET A 117 13.15 14.17 2.96
CA MET A 117 13.12 12.88 3.62
C MET A 117 13.67 12.98 5.03
N ASP A 118 13.22 12.07 5.88
CA ASP A 118 13.80 11.80 7.19
C ASP A 118 14.65 10.53 7.10
N GLU A 119 15.81 10.55 7.77
CA GLU A 119 16.61 9.34 7.95
C GLU A 119 16.01 8.52 9.09
N SER A 120 15.68 7.26 8.80
CA SER A 120 15.14 6.35 9.80
C SER A 120 16.25 5.52 10.47
N LEU A 121 15.93 4.93 11.63
CA LEU A 121 16.84 4.10 12.45
C LEU A 121 17.50 2.92 11.72
N MET A 122 17.07 2.58 10.50
CA MET A 122 17.62 1.50 9.68
C MET A 122 18.31 1.99 8.40
N TYR A 123 18.80 3.24 8.37
CA TYR A 123 19.43 3.87 7.20
C TYR A 123 18.52 3.92 5.95
N MET A 124 17.20 3.82 6.14
CA MET A 124 16.23 4.06 5.08
C MET A 124 15.82 5.52 5.09
N PHE A 125 15.71 6.11 3.89
CA PHE A 125 15.13 7.44 3.71
C PHE A 125 13.63 7.31 3.53
N ILE A 126 12.87 7.99 4.38
CA ILE A 126 11.40 7.97 4.33
C ILE A 126 10.93 9.40 4.03
N PRO A 127 10.03 9.62 3.05
CA PRO A 127 9.55 10.96 2.76
C PRO A 127 8.75 11.54 3.94
N LYS A 128 8.92 12.84 4.17
CA LYS A 128 8.20 13.59 5.22
C LYS A 128 6.68 13.57 4.98
N ASN A 129 6.27 13.66 3.72
CA ASN A 129 4.89 13.44 3.30
C ASN A 129 4.81 12.09 2.60
N ARG A 130 4.19 11.09 3.23
CA ARG A 130 4.05 9.73 2.68
C ARG A 130 2.79 9.54 1.83
N LEU A 131 1.83 10.46 1.94
CA LEU A 131 0.53 10.37 1.26
C LEU A 131 0.59 10.85 -0.19
N ASP A 132 1.67 11.53 -0.56
CA ASP A 132 1.89 12.05 -1.91
C ASP A 132 2.09 10.95 -2.97
N LEU A 133 2.43 9.72 -2.55
CA LEU A 133 2.42 8.50 -3.37
C LEU A 133 1.01 8.05 -3.77
N PHE A 134 0.00 8.53 -3.05
CA PHE A 134 -1.37 7.99 -3.07
C PHE A 134 -2.41 9.01 -3.51
N LEU A 135 -1.97 10.09 -4.18
CA LEU A 135 -2.87 11.13 -4.68
C LEU A 135 -3.75 10.57 -5.81
N PRO A 136 -5.07 10.86 -5.85
CA PRO A 136 -5.92 10.47 -6.96
C PRO A 136 -5.39 10.98 -8.30
N GLY A 137 -5.47 10.13 -9.33
CA GLY A 137 -4.96 10.46 -10.66
C GLY A 137 -4.35 9.28 -11.40
N ASN A 138 -3.83 9.56 -12.60
CA ASN A 138 -3.19 8.58 -13.46
C ASN A 138 -1.69 8.47 -13.15
N TYR A 139 -1.21 7.24 -13.02
CA TYR A 139 0.19 6.93 -12.79
C TYR A 139 0.75 6.18 -13.99
N LYS A 140 2.00 6.50 -14.34
CA LYS A 140 2.78 5.72 -15.30
C LYS A 140 3.31 4.46 -14.64
N TYR A 141 3.65 3.46 -15.44
CA TYR A 141 4.43 2.32 -14.96
C TYR A 141 5.91 2.66 -14.98
N ALA A 142 6.63 2.29 -13.93
CA ALA A 142 8.08 2.43 -13.83
C ALA A 142 8.73 1.16 -14.40
N SER A 143 9.04 1.17 -15.70
CA SER A 143 9.59 0.00 -16.42
C SER A 143 10.99 -0.40 -15.96
N ASP A 144 11.71 0.50 -15.29
CA ASP A 144 13.08 0.30 -14.78
C ASP A 144 13.15 0.28 -13.24
N TYR A 145 12.04 -0.10 -12.59
CA TYR A 145 11.88 -0.05 -11.13
C TYR A 145 12.90 -0.87 -10.32
N GLU A 146 13.47 -1.95 -10.88
CA GLU A 146 14.52 -2.74 -10.24
C GLU A 146 15.90 -2.57 -10.92
N ARG A 147 16.04 -1.55 -11.78
CA ARG A 147 17.18 -1.40 -12.68
C ARG A 147 17.81 0.00 -12.55
N GLU A 148 17.47 0.95 -13.42
CA GLU A 148 18.06 2.30 -13.39
C GLU A 148 17.36 3.27 -12.43
N HIS A 149 16.15 2.96 -11.95
CA HIS A 149 15.37 3.85 -11.06
C HIS A 149 15.19 5.27 -11.62
N THR A 150 15.00 5.41 -12.93
CA THR A 150 14.83 6.72 -13.60
C THR A 150 13.38 7.21 -13.54
N GLN A 151 12.42 6.32 -13.33
CA GLN A 151 11.00 6.64 -13.42
C GLN A 151 10.31 6.67 -12.04
N ASN A 152 9.38 7.62 -11.88
CA ASN A 152 8.32 7.52 -10.87
C ASN A 152 7.18 6.69 -11.45
N GLY A 153 6.42 6.01 -10.60
CA GLY A 153 5.22 5.32 -11.05
C GLY A 153 4.91 4.07 -10.26
N ILE A 154 4.21 3.16 -10.95
CA ILE A 154 3.79 1.88 -10.41
C ILE A 154 4.65 0.77 -10.98
N ALA A 155 5.02 -0.19 -10.14
CA ALA A 155 5.61 -1.45 -10.57
C ALA A 155 4.80 -2.60 -10.01
N ILE A 156 4.49 -3.57 -10.85
CA ILE A 156 3.71 -4.76 -10.49
C ILE A 156 4.58 -5.99 -10.72
N SER A 157 4.63 -6.88 -9.72
CA SER A 157 5.14 -8.25 -9.86
C SER A 157 4.00 -9.21 -9.55
N LEU A 158 3.87 -10.23 -10.38
CA LEU A 158 2.88 -11.29 -10.27
C LEU A 158 3.62 -12.61 -10.08
N TYR A 159 3.13 -13.44 -9.18
CA TYR A 159 3.61 -14.80 -9.00
C TYR A 159 2.39 -15.71 -9.07
N THR A 160 2.45 -16.67 -9.97
CA THR A 160 1.50 -17.77 -10.11
C THR A 160 2.34 -19.06 -10.17
N ASN A 161 2.05 -19.99 -11.09
CA ASN A 161 3.02 -21.01 -11.47
C ASN A 161 4.26 -20.42 -12.17
N GLU A 162 4.10 -19.23 -12.75
CA GLU A 162 5.15 -18.45 -13.41
C GLU A 162 5.25 -17.07 -12.75
N SER A 163 6.42 -16.43 -12.85
CA SER A 163 6.66 -15.07 -12.35
C SER A 163 6.68 -14.08 -13.49
N PHE A 164 5.93 -13.00 -13.36
CA PHE A 164 5.85 -11.93 -14.33
C PHE A 164 5.98 -10.56 -13.68
N SER A 165 6.49 -9.56 -14.39
CA SER A 165 6.55 -8.18 -13.88
C SER A 165 6.33 -7.13 -14.96
N SER A 166 5.84 -5.97 -14.55
CA SER A 166 5.63 -4.80 -15.43
C SER A 166 6.92 -4.03 -15.72
N HIS A 167 8.03 -4.47 -15.13
CA HIS A 167 9.33 -3.80 -15.12
C HIS A 167 10.44 -4.80 -15.40
N SER A 168 11.58 -4.30 -15.82
CA SER A 168 12.74 -5.12 -16.14
C SER A 168 13.40 -5.67 -14.89
N GLU A 169 13.62 -6.99 -14.89
CA GLU A 169 14.41 -7.72 -13.89
C GLU A 169 15.75 -8.22 -14.46
N VAL A 170 16.04 -7.95 -15.74
CA VAL A 170 17.32 -8.35 -16.34
C VAL A 170 18.44 -7.46 -15.85
N SER A 171 19.64 -8.01 -15.78
CA SER A 171 20.85 -7.27 -15.39
C SER A 171 21.04 -6.01 -16.24
N MET A 172 21.57 -4.95 -15.64
CA MET A 172 21.99 -3.72 -16.34
C MET A 172 23.05 -3.96 -17.43
N GLU A 173 23.73 -5.11 -17.41
CA GLU A 173 24.67 -5.54 -18.45
C GLU A 173 23.98 -5.95 -19.76
N ARG A 174 22.67 -6.22 -19.71
CA ARG A 174 21.89 -6.67 -20.86
C ARG A 174 20.86 -5.61 -21.21
N PRO A 175 20.63 -5.32 -22.50
CA PRO A 175 19.53 -4.47 -22.89
C PRO A 175 18.19 -5.11 -22.48
N THR A 176 17.27 -4.29 -21.99
CA THR A 176 15.88 -4.70 -21.74
C THR A 176 15.03 -4.44 -22.99
N VAL A 177 14.03 -5.29 -23.22
CA VAL A 177 12.97 -5.06 -24.22
C VAL A 177 11.75 -4.37 -23.61
N ILE A 178 11.72 -4.18 -22.30
CA ILE A 178 10.64 -3.49 -21.60
C ILE A 178 10.92 -1.99 -21.63
N THR A 179 10.21 -1.27 -22.51
CA THR A 179 10.31 0.19 -22.64
C THR A 179 9.02 0.85 -22.20
N SER A 180 8.97 2.19 -22.23
CA SER A 180 7.72 2.93 -22.03
C SER A 180 6.65 2.56 -23.06
N GLU A 181 7.05 2.14 -24.28
CA GLU A 181 6.11 1.72 -25.33
C GLU A 181 5.44 0.39 -24.99
N SER A 182 6.13 -0.50 -24.27
CA SER A 182 5.57 -1.75 -23.75
C SER A 182 4.34 -1.52 -22.87
N GLN A 183 4.23 -0.33 -22.26
CA GLN A 183 3.15 0.07 -21.36
C GLN A 183 2.21 1.13 -21.97
N GLN A 184 2.26 1.37 -23.29
CA GLN A 184 1.50 2.46 -23.92
C GLN A 184 -0.03 2.35 -23.78
N LYS A 185 -0.56 1.12 -23.67
CA LYS A 185 -1.99 0.83 -23.45
C LYS A 185 -2.31 0.54 -21.99
N SER A 186 -1.30 0.54 -21.14
CA SER A 186 -1.43 0.24 -19.72
C SER A 186 -1.87 1.49 -18.97
N LYS A 187 -2.68 1.29 -17.94
CA LYS A 187 -3.18 2.38 -17.10
C LYS A 187 -3.16 1.94 -15.65
N PHE A 188 -2.75 2.85 -14.78
CA PHE A 188 -3.00 2.76 -13.35
C PHE A 188 -3.64 4.06 -12.89
N GLU A 189 -4.81 3.98 -12.28
CA GLU A 189 -5.57 5.16 -11.85
C GLU A 189 -5.96 4.96 -10.39
N ILE A 190 -5.47 5.82 -9.51
CA ILE A 190 -6.02 5.97 -8.17
C ILE A 190 -7.32 6.76 -8.33
N ILE A 191 -8.44 6.10 -8.06
CA ILE A 191 -9.79 6.63 -8.23
C ILE A 191 -10.18 7.47 -7.01
N SER A 192 -9.84 6.99 -5.81
CA SER A 192 -10.17 7.63 -4.55
C SER A 192 -9.07 7.41 -3.51
N CYS A 193 -8.89 8.38 -2.62
CA CYS A 193 -8.04 8.29 -1.44
C CYS A 193 -8.68 9.17 -0.35
N VAL A 194 -9.52 8.57 0.49
CA VAL A 194 -10.39 9.30 1.42
C VAL A 194 -9.94 9.05 2.86
N LYS A 195 -9.82 10.12 3.63
CA LYS A 195 -9.51 10.01 5.07
C LYS A 195 -10.71 9.44 5.82
N LEU A 196 -10.47 8.39 6.60
CA LEU A 196 -11.45 7.72 7.43
C LEU A 196 -11.53 8.36 8.82
N THR A 197 -12.62 8.06 9.54
CA THR A 197 -12.87 8.62 10.88
C THR A 197 -11.80 8.26 11.92
N ASN A 198 -11.10 7.13 11.77
CA ASN A 198 -9.98 6.72 12.63
C ASN A 198 -8.62 7.35 12.23
N GLY A 199 -8.59 8.19 11.19
CA GLY A 199 -7.40 8.87 10.70
C GLY A 199 -6.61 8.12 9.61
N SER A 200 -6.92 6.85 9.32
CA SER A 200 -6.35 6.14 8.17
C SER A 200 -6.99 6.62 6.86
N TYR A 201 -6.52 6.10 5.71
CA TYR A 201 -7.05 6.47 4.40
C TYR A 201 -7.51 5.23 3.64
N LEU A 202 -8.70 5.29 3.04
CA LEU A 202 -9.19 4.30 2.10
C LEU A 202 -8.77 4.71 0.68
N LEU A 203 -7.86 3.95 0.08
CA LEU A 203 -7.45 4.08 -1.31
C LEU A 203 -8.18 3.07 -2.18
N GLU A 204 -8.68 3.51 -3.33
CA GLU A 204 -9.16 2.63 -4.39
C GLU A 204 -8.48 2.98 -5.72
N ALA A 205 -8.10 1.95 -6.47
CA ALA A 205 -7.48 2.10 -7.77
C ALA A 205 -7.96 1.03 -8.75
N LYS A 206 -7.87 1.35 -10.04
CA LYS A 206 -8.04 0.38 -11.14
C LYS A 206 -6.80 0.36 -12.01
N PHE A 207 -6.53 -0.80 -12.61
CA PHE A 207 -5.35 -0.96 -13.43
C PHE A 207 -5.50 -1.99 -14.54
N ASN A 208 -4.72 -1.80 -15.59
CA ASN A 208 -4.39 -2.81 -16.58
C ASN A 208 -2.92 -2.61 -16.96
N THR A 209 -2.21 -3.69 -17.26
CA THR A 209 -0.78 -3.63 -17.60
C THR A 209 -0.37 -4.78 -18.50
N VAL A 210 0.74 -4.61 -19.19
CA VAL A 210 1.49 -5.74 -19.77
C VAL A 210 2.53 -6.17 -18.74
N VAL A 211 2.72 -7.47 -18.59
CA VAL A 211 3.78 -8.05 -17.76
C VAL A 211 4.61 -9.04 -18.56
N PHE A 212 5.85 -9.23 -18.15
CA PHE A 212 6.87 -10.00 -18.85
C PHE A 212 7.48 -11.03 -17.92
N ASP A 213 7.86 -12.19 -18.45
CA ASP A 213 8.66 -13.14 -17.68
C ASP A 213 10.05 -12.57 -17.40
N ARG A 214 10.80 -13.23 -16.50
CA ARG A 214 12.12 -12.77 -16.06
C ARG A 214 13.14 -12.60 -17.20
N GLU A 215 13.01 -13.39 -18.25
CA GLU A 215 13.88 -13.32 -19.45
C GLU A 215 13.35 -12.35 -20.51
N GLU A 216 12.20 -11.69 -20.24
CA GLU A 216 11.51 -10.73 -21.11
C GLU A 216 11.13 -11.28 -22.50
N LYS A 217 10.86 -12.58 -22.59
CA LYS A 217 10.48 -13.30 -23.82
C LYS A 217 8.98 -13.54 -23.92
N VAL A 218 8.33 -13.79 -22.79
CA VAL A 218 6.90 -14.05 -22.71
C VAL A 218 6.22 -12.81 -22.15
N LYS A 219 5.16 -12.36 -22.82
CA LYS A 219 4.32 -11.26 -22.34
C LYS A 219 2.90 -11.72 -22.09
N LYS A 220 2.26 -11.12 -21.08
CA LYS A 220 0.86 -11.36 -20.72
C LYS A 220 0.17 -10.03 -20.47
N ASP A 221 -1.10 -9.97 -20.83
CA ASP A 221 -1.96 -8.83 -20.52
C ASP A 221 -2.67 -9.08 -19.18
N VAL A 222 -2.54 -8.12 -18.27
CA VAL A 222 -3.28 -8.06 -17.01
C VAL A 222 -4.44 -7.11 -17.18
N GLU A 223 -5.64 -7.61 -16.99
CA GLU A 223 -6.88 -6.90 -17.25
C GLU A 223 -7.74 -6.76 -16.01
N LYS A 224 -8.67 -5.79 -16.04
CA LYS A 224 -9.70 -5.56 -15.01
C LYS A 224 -9.14 -5.51 -13.60
N GLY A 225 -7.93 -4.96 -13.45
CA GLY A 225 -7.28 -4.80 -12.16
C GLY A 225 -8.06 -3.84 -11.27
N TYR A 226 -8.26 -4.21 -10.01
CA TYR A 226 -8.81 -3.38 -8.96
C TYR A 226 -8.03 -3.58 -7.67
N LEU A 227 -7.80 -2.48 -6.95
CA LEU A 227 -7.05 -2.45 -5.70
C LEU A 227 -7.80 -1.58 -4.71
N ARG A 228 -7.92 -2.08 -3.48
CA ARG A 228 -8.40 -1.33 -2.31
C ARG A 228 -7.43 -1.53 -1.16
N LEU A 229 -7.03 -0.43 -0.53
CA LEU A 229 -6.06 -0.42 0.57
C LEU A 229 -6.49 0.54 1.68
N ILE A 230 -6.34 0.11 2.92
CA ILE A 230 -6.35 0.94 4.10
C ILE A 230 -4.90 1.36 4.40
N LEU A 231 -4.63 2.65 4.20
CA LEU A 231 -3.33 3.26 4.44
C LEU A 231 -3.27 3.79 5.88
N TYR A 232 -2.38 3.22 6.66
CA TYR A 232 -1.98 3.70 7.99
C TYR A 232 -0.76 4.62 7.88
#